data_AF-A0A858RK37-F1
#
_entry.id   AF-A0A858RK37-F1
#
_cell.length_a   1.000
_cell.length_b   1.000
_cell.length_c   1.000
_cell.angle_alpha   90.00
_cell.angle_beta   90.00
_cell.angle_gamma   90.00
#
_symmetry.space_group_name_H-M   'P 1'
#
loop_
_entity.id
_entity.type
_entity.pdbx_description
1 polymer ?
#
loop_
_entity_poly.entity_id
_entity_poly.type
_entity_poly.pdbx_seq_one_letter_code
_entity_poly.pdbx_strand_id
1 'polypeptide(L)'
;MTLKTISSALGVTLLALAAQPLAAQQTEMRDSPTSEQLAEQLKVANNEAQKTLVKLRPSEGPDPAKASSGDSLVKDSDFLAFNGKMTLVPKMAILHTPPNMVDRVKFVSGNQLMPFGDFYAVNRAWITTYEVTRAQAEGNQPFPEDVVKRFDKSTTLVVAVFKGGPISVLPPKPQPREMVTAGDKAPAGANTTAKPNPSAPQKP
;
A
#
# COMPACT_ATOMS: atom_id res chain seq x y z
N MET A 1 17.60 -37.61 -26.28
CA MET A 1 17.56 -36.17 -25.94
C MET A 1 18.56 -35.93 -24.83
N THR A 2 19.63 -35.22 -25.16
CA THR A 2 20.93 -35.23 -24.48
C THR A 2 20.98 -34.17 -23.38
N LEU A 3 21.15 -34.60 -22.13
CA LEU A 3 21.33 -33.71 -20.98
C LEU A 3 22.72 -33.05 -21.07
N LYS A 4 22.75 -31.71 -21.03
CA LYS A 4 23.97 -30.91 -20.92
C LYS A 4 24.22 -30.54 -19.46
N THR A 5 25.20 -31.23 -18.88
CA THR A 5 25.84 -30.94 -17.60
C THR A 5 26.66 -29.65 -17.73
N ILE A 6 26.38 -28.64 -16.89
CA ILE A 6 27.24 -27.45 -16.75
C ILE A 6 27.94 -27.57 -15.40
N SER A 7 29.19 -28.04 -15.45
CA SER A 7 30.18 -27.86 -14.40
C SER A 7 30.62 -26.40 -14.39
N SER A 8 30.69 -25.78 -13.23
CA SER A 8 31.39 -24.50 -13.05
C SER A 8 32.05 -24.43 -11.69
N ALA A 9 33.36 -24.69 -11.75
CA ALA A 9 34.46 -24.11 -10.99
C ALA A 9 34.32 -23.91 -9.47
N LEU A 10 34.95 -24.83 -8.74
CA LEU A 10 35.58 -24.58 -7.44
C LEU A 10 36.60 -23.43 -7.57
N GLY A 11 36.33 -22.31 -6.93
CA GLY A 11 37.34 -21.31 -6.58
C GLY A 11 37.80 -21.53 -5.15
N VAL A 12 38.88 -22.28 -4.95
CA VAL A 12 39.54 -22.44 -3.65
C VAL A 12 40.50 -21.28 -3.47
N THR A 13 40.05 -20.22 -2.79
CA THR A 13 40.91 -19.12 -2.37
C THR A 13 41.64 -19.53 -1.11
N LEU A 14 42.95 -19.81 -1.22
CA LEU A 14 43.85 -19.98 -0.08
C LEU A 14 43.97 -18.64 0.66
N LEU A 15 43.33 -18.53 1.83
CA LEU A 15 43.55 -17.44 2.77
C LEU A 15 44.84 -17.73 3.55
N ALA A 16 45.89 -16.96 3.27
CA ALA A 16 47.14 -17.00 4.03
C ALA A 16 46.91 -16.44 5.44
N LEU A 17 46.93 -17.32 6.44
CA LEU A 17 46.77 -16.98 7.85
C LEU A 17 48.10 -16.43 8.38
N ALA A 18 48.30 -15.12 8.30
CA ALA A 18 49.43 -14.46 8.95
C ALA A 18 49.19 -14.45 10.48
N ALA A 19 49.96 -15.25 11.21
CA ALA A 19 50.01 -15.23 12.66
C ALA A 19 50.64 -13.92 13.14
N GLN A 20 49.80 -12.97 13.56
CA GLN A 20 50.26 -11.79 14.29
C GLN A 20 50.63 -12.20 15.72
N PRO A 21 51.79 -11.79 16.25
CA PRO A 21 52.11 -11.96 17.65
C PRO A 21 51.11 -11.15 18.48
N LEU A 22 50.37 -11.85 19.35
CA LEU A 22 49.53 -11.26 20.38
C LEU A 22 50.45 -10.45 21.31
N ALA A 23 50.63 -9.17 21.03
CA ALA A 23 51.14 -8.25 22.02
C ALA A 23 50.14 -8.29 23.17
N ALA A 24 50.60 -8.77 24.32
CA ALA A 24 49.86 -8.72 25.57
C ALA A 24 49.55 -7.26 25.88
N GLN A 25 48.41 -6.78 25.40
CA GLN A 25 47.79 -5.58 25.93
C GLN A 25 47.55 -5.88 27.40
N GLN A 26 48.35 -5.25 28.24
CA GLN A 26 48.10 -5.20 29.67
C GLN A 26 46.66 -4.77 29.82
N THR A 27 45.83 -5.68 30.32
CA THR A 27 44.47 -5.38 30.72
C THR A 27 44.60 -4.38 31.86
N GLU A 28 44.60 -3.08 31.54
CA GLU A 28 44.26 -2.06 32.52
C GLU A 28 42.91 -2.48 33.07
N MET A 29 42.93 -2.95 34.33
CA MET A 29 41.72 -3.22 35.07
C MET A 29 40.95 -1.91 35.07
N ARG A 30 39.84 -1.87 34.31
CA ARG A 30 38.95 -0.71 34.32
C ARG A 30 38.54 -0.48 35.77
N ASP A 31 38.91 0.67 36.30
CA ASP A 31 38.42 1.14 37.59
C ASP A 31 36.90 1.11 37.53
N SER A 32 36.31 0.11 38.17
CA SER A 32 34.87 -0.01 38.29
C SER A 32 34.43 1.15 39.19
N PRO A 33 33.46 1.98 38.73
CA PRO A 33 32.96 3.06 39.56
C PRO A 33 32.50 2.48 40.90
N THR A 34 33.01 3.03 42.00
CA THR A 34 32.52 2.65 43.32
C THR A 34 31.04 3.05 43.44
N SER A 35 30.26 2.38 44.28
CA SER A 35 28.81 2.65 44.38
C SER A 35 28.49 4.11 44.70
N GLU A 36 29.41 4.77 45.40
CA GLU A 36 29.34 6.19 45.73
C GLU A 36 29.50 7.08 44.49
N GLN A 37 30.45 6.77 43.61
CA GLN A 37 30.63 7.47 42.34
C GLN A 37 29.41 7.28 41.41
N LEU A 38 28.80 6.09 41.42
CA LEU A 38 27.60 5.82 40.63
C LEU A 38 26.40 6.63 41.15
N ALA A 39 26.26 6.75 42.47
CA ALA A 39 25.21 7.53 43.10
C ALA A 39 25.37 9.03 42.83
N GLU A 40 26.61 9.54 42.81
CA GLU A 40 26.89 10.94 42.50
C GLU A 40 26.63 11.24 41.02
N GLN A 41 27.04 10.37 40.09
CA GLN A 41 26.74 10.50 38.67
C GLN A 41 25.23 10.50 38.39
N LEU A 42 24.45 9.65 39.06
CA LEU A 42 22.98 9.66 38.95
C LEU A 42 22.37 10.95 39.46
N LYS A 43 22.89 11.53 40.55
CA LYS A 43 22.44 12.83 41.06
C LYS A 43 22.74 13.95 40.08
N VAL A 44 23.94 13.98 39.48
CA VAL A 44 24.30 14.99 38.48
C VAL A 44 23.43 14.85 37.24
N ALA A 45 23.27 13.64 36.70
CA ALA A 45 22.45 13.38 35.52
C ALA A 45 20.98 13.77 35.72
N ASN A 46 20.39 13.47 36.89
CA ASN A 46 19.02 13.87 37.20
C ASN A 46 18.87 15.39 37.31
N ASN A 47 19.84 16.07 37.94
CA ASN A 47 19.81 17.53 38.05
C ASN A 47 19.97 18.21 36.68
N GLU A 48 20.82 17.68 35.81
CA GLU A 48 21.01 18.19 34.45
C GLU A 48 19.78 17.93 33.56
N ALA A 49 19.17 16.75 33.68
CA ALA A 49 17.92 16.43 33.01
C ALA A 49 16.80 17.39 33.44
N GLN A 50 16.64 17.63 34.75
CA GLN A 50 15.66 18.59 35.27
C GLN A 50 15.91 20.02 34.77
N LYS A 51 17.16 20.48 34.78
CA LYS A 51 17.53 21.81 34.23
C LYS A 51 17.24 21.93 32.73
N THR A 52 17.37 20.84 31.99
CA THR A 52 17.09 20.81 30.54
C THR A 52 15.59 20.80 30.27
N LEU A 53 14.81 20.05 31.07
CA LEU A 53 13.35 20.00 30.97
C LEU A 53 12.69 21.36 31.29
N VAL A 54 13.24 22.12 32.23
CA VAL A 54 12.75 23.48 32.55
C VAL A 54 13.01 24.48 31.41
N LYS A 55 14.03 24.24 30.55
CA LYS A 55 14.33 25.09 29.38
C LYS A 55 13.45 24.77 28.17
N LEU A 56 12.76 23.64 28.16
CA LEU A 56 11.79 23.34 27.12
C LEU A 56 10.53 24.14 27.44
N ARG A 57 10.18 25.07 26.54
CA ARG A 57 8.90 25.78 26.65
C ARG A 57 7.79 24.73 26.62
N PRO A 58 6.81 24.77 27.55
CA PRO A 58 5.61 23.98 27.42
C PRO A 58 5.01 24.21 26.04
N SER A 59 4.70 23.14 25.33
CA SER A 59 3.94 23.23 24.08
C SER A 59 2.58 23.85 24.41
N GLU A 60 2.37 25.11 24.03
CA GLU A 60 1.08 25.82 24.19
C GLU A 60 0.03 25.39 23.13
N GLY A 61 0.34 24.36 22.34
CA GLY A 61 -0.61 23.78 21.40
C GLY A 61 -1.63 22.88 22.09
N PRO A 62 -2.88 22.79 21.58
CA PRO A 62 -3.82 21.77 22.00
C PRO A 62 -3.18 20.39 21.81
N ASP A 63 -3.29 19.55 22.83
CA ASP A 63 -2.74 18.19 22.81
C ASP A 63 -3.25 17.44 21.58
N PRO A 64 -2.39 17.08 20.61
CA PRO A 64 -2.81 16.42 19.38
C PRO A 64 -3.47 15.06 19.66
N ALA A 65 -3.16 14.42 20.81
CA ALA A 65 -3.83 13.19 21.22
C ALA A 65 -5.31 13.44 21.59
N LYS A 66 -5.62 14.60 22.20
CA LYS A 66 -6.99 15.01 22.50
C LYS A 66 -7.73 15.54 21.28
N ALA A 67 -7.03 16.20 20.36
CA ALA A 67 -7.61 16.65 19.09
C ALA A 67 -7.98 15.47 18.18
N SER A 68 -7.23 14.36 18.24
CA SER A 68 -7.46 13.14 17.45
C SER A 68 -8.48 12.16 18.08
N SER A 69 -9.13 12.51 19.19
CA SER A 69 -9.96 11.59 19.97
C SER A 69 -11.32 11.20 19.32
N GLY A 70 -11.61 11.65 18.10
CA GLY A 70 -12.95 11.52 17.49
C GLY A 70 -13.14 10.36 16.49
N ASP A 71 -12.09 10.01 15.75
CA ASP A 71 -12.22 9.12 14.59
C ASP A 71 -11.74 7.72 14.94
N SER A 72 -12.68 6.91 15.41
CA SER A 72 -12.44 5.49 15.61
C SER A 72 -12.13 4.85 14.25
N LEU A 73 -11.01 4.14 14.12
CA LEU A 73 -10.62 3.40 12.90
C LEU A 73 -11.73 2.52 12.33
N VAL A 74 -12.64 2.06 13.19
CA VAL A 74 -13.84 1.28 12.86
C VAL A 74 -14.82 2.07 11.98
N LYS A 75 -14.92 3.39 12.13
CA LYS A 75 -15.80 4.26 11.35
C LYS A 75 -15.29 4.45 9.93
N ASP A 76 -13.98 4.63 9.78
CA ASP A 76 -13.34 4.91 8.48
C ASP A 76 -12.97 3.65 7.70
N SER A 77 -13.43 2.50 8.17
CA SER A 77 -13.11 1.21 7.58
C SER A 77 -14.35 0.35 7.37
N ASP A 78 -14.25 -0.50 6.36
CA ASP A 78 -15.12 -1.65 6.15
C ASP A 78 -14.42 -2.92 6.65
N PHE A 79 -15.24 -3.91 6.99
CA PHE A 79 -14.77 -5.17 7.54
C PHE A 79 -15.06 -6.30 6.55
N LEU A 80 -14.04 -7.10 6.26
CA LEU A 80 -14.19 -8.36 5.55
C LEU A 80 -14.01 -9.49 6.55
N ALA A 81 -15.03 -10.33 6.70
CA ALA A 81 -15.06 -11.43 7.65
C ALA A 81 -15.31 -12.77 6.94
N PHE A 82 -14.47 -13.76 7.21
CA PHE A 82 -14.65 -15.12 6.71
C PHE A 82 -13.93 -16.15 7.60
N ASN A 83 -14.62 -17.26 7.90
CA ASN A 83 -14.06 -18.40 8.63
C ASN A 83 -13.35 -18.05 9.95
N GLY A 84 -14.00 -17.23 10.79
CA GLY A 84 -13.43 -16.80 12.08
C GLY A 84 -12.29 -15.79 12.00
N LYS A 85 -11.91 -15.34 10.79
CA LYS A 85 -10.90 -14.31 10.55
C LYS A 85 -11.56 -13.05 10.00
N MET A 86 -11.03 -11.89 10.34
CA MET A 86 -11.45 -10.63 9.74
C MET A 86 -10.24 -9.80 9.31
N THR A 87 -10.44 -8.92 8.34
CA THR A 87 -9.49 -7.87 8.02
C THR A 87 -10.19 -6.53 7.87
N LEU A 88 -9.42 -5.47 8.07
CA LEU A 88 -9.87 -4.09 8.04
C LEU A 88 -9.42 -3.48 6.71
N VAL A 89 -10.37 -2.88 6.01
CA VAL A 89 -10.20 -2.32 4.67
C VAL A 89 -10.68 -0.87 4.69
N PRO A 90 -9.98 0.10 4.08
CA PRO A 90 -10.45 1.48 4.05
C PRO A 90 -11.84 1.60 3.41
N LYS A 91 -12.64 2.58 3.85
CA LYS A 91 -13.92 2.89 3.19
C LYS A 91 -13.72 3.08 1.69
N MET A 92 -14.67 2.57 0.92
CA MET A 92 -14.67 2.68 -0.55
C MET A 92 -13.52 1.97 -1.27
N ALA A 93 -12.74 1.13 -0.58
CA ALA A 93 -11.78 0.27 -1.26
C ALA A 93 -12.45 -0.94 -1.94
N ILE A 94 -13.67 -1.31 -1.51
CA ILE A 94 -14.44 -2.37 -2.15
C ILE A 94 -15.16 -1.77 -3.36
N LEU A 95 -14.73 -2.15 -4.57
CA LEU A 95 -15.26 -1.62 -5.83
C LEU A 95 -16.55 -2.31 -6.25
N HIS A 96 -16.67 -3.60 -5.99
CA HIS A 96 -17.84 -4.40 -6.34
C HIS A 96 -18.06 -5.51 -5.32
N THR A 97 -19.29 -5.61 -4.84
CA THR A 97 -19.75 -6.68 -3.94
C THR A 97 -20.89 -7.40 -4.61
N PRO A 98 -20.71 -8.67 -5.03
CA PRO A 98 -21.81 -9.43 -5.58
C PRO A 98 -22.83 -9.77 -4.47
N PRO A 99 -24.12 -9.95 -4.81
CA PRO A 99 -25.20 -10.07 -3.82
C PRO A 99 -25.05 -11.27 -2.88
N ASN A 100 -24.38 -12.33 -3.35
CA ASN A 100 -24.08 -13.54 -2.58
C ASN A 100 -22.92 -13.38 -1.56
N MET A 101 -22.22 -12.23 -1.55
CA MET A 101 -21.07 -11.98 -0.67
C MET A 101 -21.27 -10.82 0.30
N VAL A 102 -22.45 -10.19 0.32
CA VAL A 102 -22.78 -9.08 1.23
C VAL A 102 -22.60 -9.49 2.69
N ASP A 103 -22.92 -10.75 3.03
CA ASP A 103 -22.74 -11.30 4.37
C ASP A 103 -21.30 -11.30 4.89
N ARG A 104 -20.32 -11.24 3.98
CA ARG A 104 -18.89 -11.24 4.33
C ARG A 104 -18.38 -9.82 4.58
N VAL A 105 -19.13 -8.80 4.17
CA VAL A 105 -18.78 -7.38 4.34
C VAL A 105 -19.51 -6.81 5.57
N LYS A 106 -19.24 -7.41 6.73
CA LYS A 106 -19.83 -6.94 8.00
C LYS A 106 -18.87 -7.12 9.15
N PHE A 107 -19.01 -6.27 10.16
CA PHE A 107 -18.30 -6.42 11.41
C PHE A 107 -18.86 -7.63 12.18
N VAL A 108 -17.98 -8.55 12.58
CA VAL A 108 -18.33 -9.74 13.36
C VAL A 108 -17.44 -9.78 14.59
N SER A 109 -18.01 -9.62 15.78
CA SER A 109 -17.27 -9.70 17.03
C SER A 109 -16.73 -11.12 17.27
N GLY A 110 -15.55 -11.21 17.90
CA GLY A 110 -14.91 -12.50 18.22
C GLY A 110 -14.06 -13.10 17.09
N ASN A 111 -14.09 -12.55 15.87
CA ASN A 111 -13.18 -12.97 14.81
C ASN A 111 -11.74 -12.45 15.04
N GLN A 112 -10.76 -13.24 14.64
CA GLN A 112 -9.36 -12.85 14.69
C GLN A 112 -9.04 -11.82 13.61
N LEU A 113 -8.59 -10.63 14.02
CA LEU A 113 -8.10 -9.60 13.09
C LEU A 113 -6.75 -10.04 12.49
N MET A 114 -6.63 -9.94 11.17
CA MET A 114 -5.41 -10.27 10.45
C MET A 114 -5.06 -9.22 9.38
N PRO A 115 -3.77 -9.07 9.02
CA PRO A 115 -3.35 -8.20 7.93
C PRO A 115 -4.00 -8.58 6.60
N PHE A 116 -4.29 -7.58 5.77
CA PHE A 116 -4.97 -7.81 4.48
C PHE A 116 -4.20 -8.79 3.57
N GLY A 117 -2.87 -8.72 3.52
CA GLY A 117 -2.05 -9.63 2.70
C GLY A 117 -2.26 -11.10 3.06
N ASP A 118 -2.28 -11.40 4.36
CA ASP A 118 -2.53 -12.76 4.86
C ASP A 118 -3.99 -13.17 4.67
N PHE A 119 -4.93 -12.24 4.89
CA PHE A 119 -6.36 -12.49 4.67
C PHE A 119 -6.62 -12.83 3.20
N TYR A 120 -6.07 -12.04 2.29
CA TYR A 120 -6.16 -12.25 0.85
C TYR A 120 -5.52 -13.57 0.44
N ALA A 121 -4.34 -13.92 0.98
CA ALA A 121 -3.67 -15.17 0.69
C ALA A 121 -4.54 -16.41 0.97
N VAL A 122 -5.31 -16.41 2.05
CA VAL A 122 -6.23 -17.50 2.42
C VAL A 122 -7.54 -17.45 1.60
N ASN A 123 -7.93 -16.27 1.12
CA ASN A 123 -9.25 -16.01 0.53
C ASN A 123 -9.22 -15.71 -0.99
N ARG A 124 -8.15 -16.07 -1.70
CA ARG A 124 -7.98 -15.81 -3.14
C ARG A 124 -9.05 -16.42 -4.04
N ALA A 125 -9.77 -17.44 -3.56
CA ALA A 125 -10.83 -18.10 -4.32
C ALA A 125 -12.05 -17.19 -4.57
N TRP A 126 -12.27 -16.18 -3.73
CA TRP A 126 -13.46 -15.32 -3.81
C TRP A 126 -13.17 -13.82 -3.73
N ILE A 127 -11.92 -13.44 -3.50
CA ILE A 127 -11.46 -12.04 -3.52
C ILE A 127 -10.58 -11.84 -4.75
N THR A 128 -10.93 -10.84 -5.55
CA THR A 128 -10.13 -10.35 -6.68
C THR A 128 -9.60 -8.97 -6.33
N THR A 129 -8.30 -8.76 -6.52
CA THR A 129 -7.67 -7.44 -6.33
C THR A 129 -7.57 -6.72 -7.66
N TYR A 130 -7.85 -5.43 -7.66
CA TYR A 130 -7.69 -4.56 -8.83
C TYR A 130 -6.69 -3.45 -8.49
N GLU A 131 -5.57 -3.42 -9.21
CA GLU A 131 -4.53 -2.40 -8.99
C GLU A 131 -5.02 -1.07 -9.55
N VAL A 132 -5.16 -0.07 -8.68
CA VAL A 132 -5.58 1.28 -9.04
C VAL A 132 -4.37 2.21 -9.08
N THR A 133 -4.40 3.17 -10.00
CA THR A 133 -3.41 4.26 -9.98
C THR A 133 -3.76 5.30 -8.92
N ARG A 134 -2.77 6.07 -8.45
CA ARG A 134 -3.01 7.17 -7.51
C ARG A 134 -4.04 8.18 -8.03
N ALA A 135 -3.98 8.52 -9.32
CA ALA A 135 -4.92 9.45 -9.94
C ALA A 135 -6.37 8.93 -9.95
N GLN A 136 -6.55 7.60 -10.07
CA GLN A 136 -7.87 6.96 -9.96
C GLN A 136 -8.35 6.93 -8.51
N ALA A 137 -7.47 6.59 -7.56
CA ALA A 137 -7.81 6.57 -6.14
C ALA A 137 -8.26 7.95 -5.63
N GLU A 138 -7.63 9.02 -6.11
CA GLU A 138 -7.99 10.41 -5.81
C GLU A 138 -9.28 10.90 -6.55
N GLY A 139 -9.87 10.06 -7.41
CA GLY A 139 -11.06 10.41 -8.19
C GLY A 139 -10.81 11.41 -9.33
N ASN A 140 -9.56 11.61 -9.73
CA ASN A 140 -9.18 12.52 -10.82
C ASN A 140 -9.35 11.85 -12.20
N GLN A 141 -9.24 10.52 -12.25
CA GLN A 141 -9.39 9.72 -13.47
C GLN A 141 -10.49 8.67 -13.27
N PRO A 142 -11.51 8.61 -14.15
CA PRO A 142 -12.52 7.56 -14.07
C PRO A 142 -11.94 6.19 -14.44
N PHE A 143 -12.63 5.12 -14.04
CA PHE A 143 -12.31 3.78 -14.51
C PHE A 143 -12.72 3.62 -15.98
N PRO A 144 -11.92 2.90 -16.79
CA PRO A 144 -12.34 2.53 -18.14
C PRO A 144 -13.66 1.75 -18.09
N GLU A 145 -14.59 2.04 -19.00
CA GLU A 145 -15.91 1.38 -19.01
C GLU A 145 -15.81 -0.15 -19.11
N ASP A 146 -14.80 -0.65 -19.82
CA ASP A 146 -14.57 -2.08 -19.96
C ASP A 146 -14.25 -2.76 -18.63
N VAL A 147 -13.58 -2.03 -17.74
CA VAL A 147 -13.25 -2.51 -16.38
C VAL A 147 -14.52 -2.52 -15.52
N VAL A 148 -15.33 -1.46 -15.58
CA VAL A 148 -16.60 -1.39 -14.87
C VAL A 148 -17.54 -2.52 -15.29
N LYS A 149 -17.67 -2.77 -16.61
CA LYS A 149 -18.46 -3.88 -17.16
C LYS A 149 -17.96 -5.25 -16.71
N ARG A 150 -16.66 -5.41 -16.42
CA ARG A 150 -16.09 -6.64 -15.86
C ARG A 150 -16.45 -6.81 -14.39
N PHE A 151 -16.46 -5.73 -13.63
CA PHE A 151 -16.86 -5.75 -12.22
C PHE A 151 -18.30 -6.22 -12.08
N ASP A 152 -19.22 -5.69 -12.88
CA ASP A 152 -20.64 -6.06 -12.85
C ASP A 152 -20.90 -7.54 -13.19
N LYS A 153 -20.03 -8.15 -14.00
CA LYS A 153 -20.11 -9.57 -14.37
C LYS A 153 -19.36 -10.47 -13.40
N SER A 154 -18.59 -9.92 -12.48
CA SER A 154 -17.76 -10.70 -11.59
C SER A 154 -18.59 -11.34 -10.48
N THR A 155 -18.32 -12.60 -10.19
CA THR A 155 -18.94 -13.35 -9.08
C THR A 155 -18.13 -13.26 -7.79
N THR A 156 -17.03 -12.50 -7.82
CA THR A 156 -16.04 -12.37 -6.76
C THR A 156 -16.03 -10.95 -6.23
N LEU A 157 -15.66 -10.78 -4.96
CA LEU A 157 -15.53 -9.45 -4.37
C LEU A 157 -14.29 -8.75 -4.95
N VAL A 158 -14.45 -7.54 -5.48
CA VAL A 158 -13.35 -6.77 -6.08
C VAL A 158 -12.86 -5.70 -5.10
N VAL A 159 -11.59 -5.78 -4.71
CA VAL A 159 -10.93 -4.82 -3.81
C VAL A 159 -9.89 -4.01 -4.57
N ALA A 160 -9.95 -2.68 -4.45
CA ALA A 160 -8.94 -1.76 -4.95
C ALA A 160 -7.66 -1.88 -4.11
N VAL A 161 -6.54 -2.08 -4.78
CA VAL A 161 -5.22 -2.15 -4.16
C VAL A 161 -4.25 -1.19 -4.84
N PHE A 162 -3.30 -0.68 -4.07
CA PHE A 162 -2.16 0.08 -4.56
C PHE A 162 -0.89 -0.42 -3.89
N LYS A 163 0.09 -0.86 -4.68
CA LYS A 163 1.34 -1.47 -4.21
C LYS A 163 1.10 -2.65 -3.25
N GLY A 164 0.04 -3.43 -3.50
CA GLY A 164 -0.31 -4.61 -2.72
C GLY A 164 -1.07 -4.35 -1.41
N GLY A 165 -1.36 -3.09 -1.07
CA GLY A 165 -2.21 -2.72 0.07
C GLY A 165 -3.59 -2.24 -0.38
N PRO A 166 -4.66 -2.45 0.41
CA PRO A 166 -5.99 -1.94 0.08
C PRO A 166 -6.01 -0.41 0.17
N ILE A 167 -6.64 0.26 -0.79
CA ILE A 167 -6.69 1.73 -0.87
C ILE A 167 -8.13 2.22 -1.12
N SER A 168 -8.50 3.33 -0.49
CA SER A 168 -9.78 3.99 -0.74
C SER A 168 -9.80 4.61 -2.14
N VAL A 169 -10.92 4.44 -2.85
CA VAL A 169 -11.14 5.06 -4.15
C VAL A 169 -12.28 6.05 -4.04
N LEU A 170 -11.98 7.32 -4.29
CA LEU A 170 -12.99 8.36 -4.31
C LEU A 170 -13.84 8.25 -5.59
N PRO A 171 -15.15 8.55 -5.52
CA PRO A 171 -15.96 8.65 -6.71
C PRO A 171 -15.35 9.69 -7.66
N PRO A 172 -15.33 9.42 -8.97
CA PRO A 172 -14.78 10.36 -9.93
C PRO A 172 -15.52 11.69 -9.79
N LYS A 173 -14.75 12.78 -9.64
CA LYS A 173 -15.35 14.12 -9.62
C LYS A 173 -16.05 14.31 -10.96
N PRO A 174 -17.29 14.84 -10.98
CA PRO A 174 -17.91 15.24 -12.23
C PRO A 174 -16.99 16.29 -12.84
N GLN A 175 -16.23 15.91 -13.86
CA GLN A 175 -15.41 16.86 -14.59
C GLN A 175 -16.38 17.94 -15.10
N PRO A 176 -16.11 19.24 -14.83
CA PRO A 176 -16.79 20.29 -15.56
C PRO A 176 -16.57 19.95 -17.03
N ARG A 177 -17.66 19.65 -17.74
CA ARG A 177 -17.61 19.42 -19.19
C ARG A 177 -16.73 20.53 -19.74
N GLU A 178 -15.61 20.18 -20.36
CA GLU A 178 -14.88 21.13 -21.16
C GLU A 178 -15.92 21.79 -22.04
N MET A 179 -16.15 23.09 -21.81
CA MET A 179 -16.86 23.92 -22.75
C MET A 179 -16.01 23.82 -24.00
N VAL A 180 -16.40 22.91 -24.89
CA VAL A 180 -15.98 22.92 -26.28
C VAL A 180 -16.34 24.32 -26.72
N THR A 181 -15.33 25.19 -26.81
CA THR A 181 -15.49 26.53 -27.37
C THR A 181 -16.02 26.32 -28.77
N ALA A 182 -17.33 26.54 -28.90
CA ALA A 182 -18.02 26.75 -30.15
C ALA A 182 -17.43 28.02 -30.78
N GLY A 183 -16.26 27.88 -31.40
CA GLY A 183 -15.63 28.83 -32.30
C GLY A 183 -16.01 28.45 -33.72
N ASP A 184 -17.17 28.96 -34.12
CA ASP A 184 -17.76 28.91 -35.44
C ASP A 184 -16.79 29.46 -36.52
N LYS A 185 -16.46 28.64 -37.53
CA LYS A 185 -16.24 29.11 -38.91
C LYS A 185 -16.24 27.95 -39.92
N ALA A 186 -17.43 27.62 -40.41
CA ALA A 186 -17.62 27.33 -41.83
C ALA A 186 -17.74 28.70 -42.58
N PRO A 187 -17.53 28.83 -43.91
CA PRO A 187 -17.81 27.81 -44.92
C PRO A 187 -16.86 27.72 -46.14
N ALA A 188 -17.18 26.74 -46.99
CA ALA A 188 -17.04 26.71 -48.45
C ALA A 188 -15.80 26.05 -49.09
N GLY A 189 -16.09 25.08 -49.97
CA GLY A 189 -15.16 24.39 -50.89
C GLY A 189 -15.37 22.87 -50.87
N ALA A 190 -16.49 22.33 -51.36
CA ALA A 190 -16.64 21.85 -52.74
C ALA A 190 -15.37 21.17 -53.31
N ASN A 191 -15.32 19.82 -53.39
CA ASN A 191 -15.54 19.09 -54.65
C ASN A 191 -15.38 17.55 -54.53
N THR A 192 -16.27 16.86 -55.24
CA THR A 192 -16.04 15.65 -56.07
C THR A 192 -15.88 14.25 -55.42
N THR A 193 -17.02 13.54 -55.38
CA THR A 193 -17.33 12.28 -56.09
C THR A 193 -16.20 11.27 -56.42
N ALA A 194 -16.27 10.06 -55.84
CA ALA A 194 -16.03 8.73 -56.46
C ALA A 194 -15.81 7.69 -55.34
N LYS A 195 -16.26 6.44 -55.34
CA LYS A 195 -17.15 5.58 -56.13
C LYS A 195 -17.26 4.30 -55.26
N PRO A 196 -18.43 3.67 -55.07
CA PRO A 196 -18.52 2.42 -54.34
C PRO A 196 -17.93 1.28 -55.20
N ASN A 197 -17.04 0.48 -54.63
CA ASN A 197 -16.58 -0.77 -55.26
C ASN A 197 -17.13 -1.98 -54.49
N PRO A 198 -18.15 -2.67 -55.02
CA PRO A 198 -18.52 -4.01 -54.60
C PRO A 198 -18.22 -5.00 -55.73
N SER A 199 -17.17 -5.81 -55.59
CA SER A 199 -16.88 -7.02 -56.39
C SER A 199 -15.64 -7.68 -55.74
N ALA A 200 -15.57 -8.96 -55.41
CA ALA A 200 -16.33 -10.12 -55.85
C ALA A 200 -16.10 -11.33 -54.90
N PRO A 201 -16.88 -12.41 -55.04
CA PRO A 201 -16.67 -13.70 -54.38
C PRO A 201 -15.88 -14.72 -55.24
N GLN A 202 -15.50 -15.84 -54.60
CA GLN A 202 -15.03 -17.15 -55.12
C GLN A 202 -13.59 -17.23 -55.67
N LYS A 203 -12.82 -18.31 -55.53
CA LYS A 203 -13.02 -19.78 -55.60
C LYS A 203 -11.66 -20.45 -55.17
N PRO A 204 -11.42 -21.78 -55.23
CA PRO A 204 -12.31 -22.94 -55.31
C PRO A 204 -12.31 -23.85 -54.07
#